data_AF-A0A6U1HGM4-F1
#
_entry.id   AF-A0A6U1HGM4-F1
#
_cell.length_a   1.000
_cell.length_b   1.000
_cell.length_c   1.000
_cell.angle_alpha   90.00
_cell.angle_beta   90.00
_cell.angle_gamma   90.00
#
_symmetry.space_group_name_H-M   'P 1'
#
loop_
_entity.id
_entity.type
_entity.pdbx_description
1 polymer ?
#
loop_
_entity_poly.entity_id
_entity_poly.type
_entity_poly.pdbx_seq_one_letter_code
_entity_poly.pdbx_strand_id
1 'polypeptide(L)'
;IAPPRYHLTPPLQAKKNDPAAWKAALDNTFAQREHQELRLMNLELQVKYGANVWRAHNQHVDLLVKGYEKEVVQLRREIEEINRTRKLHQVAAMQEIQSLEEQWVAAVKKNADIEYQCKLMEEKLGEGEAAEGAQQEQQQSEEAEPMVE
;
A
#
# COMPACT_ATOMS: atom_id res chain seq x y z
N ILE A 1 37.29 32.75 28.70
CA ILE A 1 37.96 32.32 27.44
C ILE A 1 38.94 31.24 27.84
N ALA A 2 38.67 29.97 27.48
CA ALA A 2 39.58 28.87 27.81
C ALA A 2 40.92 29.08 27.10
N PRO A 3 42.07 28.72 27.71
CA PRO A 3 43.35 28.79 27.01
C PRO A 3 43.29 27.96 25.73
N PRO A 4 43.93 28.41 24.64
CA PRO A 4 43.87 27.73 23.35
C PRO A 4 44.35 26.29 23.52
N ARG A 5 43.42 25.34 23.37
CA ARG A 5 43.69 23.91 23.60
C ARG A 5 44.76 23.46 22.61
N TYR A 6 45.77 22.78 23.14
CA TYR A 6 46.86 22.16 22.37
C TYR A 6 47.94 23.09 21.80
N HIS A 7 48.14 24.26 22.40
CA HIS A 7 49.28 25.12 22.07
C HIS A 7 50.16 25.38 23.29
N LEU A 8 51.47 25.23 23.12
CA LEU A 8 52.46 25.68 24.10
C LEU A 8 52.44 27.20 24.10
N THR A 9 51.84 27.79 25.13
CA THR A 9 51.78 29.24 25.26
C THR A 9 52.87 29.70 26.23
N PRO A 10 53.91 30.39 25.75
CA PRO A 10 54.85 31.02 26.67
C PRO A 10 54.13 32.14 27.45
N PRO A 11 54.63 32.50 28.65
CA PRO A 11 54.07 33.63 29.37
C PRO A 11 54.15 34.91 28.53
N LEU A 12 53.07 35.70 28.55
CA LEU A 12 52.97 36.97 27.81
C LEU A 12 54.18 37.86 28.11
N GLN A 13 54.67 38.61 27.12
CA GLN A 13 55.88 39.43 27.29
C GLN A 13 55.80 40.40 28.49
N ALA A 14 54.60 40.92 28.78
CA ALA A 14 54.32 41.79 29.94
C ALA A 14 54.38 41.08 31.31
N LYS A 15 54.33 39.74 31.36
CA LYS A 15 54.31 38.91 32.58
C LYS A 15 55.56 38.04 32.75
N LYS A 16 56.65 38.35 32.03
CA LYS A 16 57.91 37.58 32.14
C LYS A 16 58.58 37.66 33.51
N ASN A 17 58.32 38.71 34.29
CA ASN A 17 58.86 38.85 35.64
C ASN A 17 57.96 38.23 36.71
N ASP A 18 56.79 37.67 36.33
CA ASP A 18 55.84 37.04 37.23
C ASP A 18 56.12 35.52 37.34
N PRO A 19 56.57 35.02 38.50
CA PRO A 19 56.83 33.60 38.71
C PRO A 19 55.57 32.72 38.52
N ALA A 20 54.38 33.26 38.81
CA ALA A 20 53.13 32.51 38.68
C ALA A 20 52.79 32.25 37.20
N ALA A 21 53.08 33.21 36.32
CA ALA A 21 52.88 33.07 34.87
C ALA A 21 53.79 31.98 34.27
N TRP A 22 55.04 31.87 34.75
CA TRP A 22 55.95 30.79 34.35
C TRP A 22 55.50 29.42 34.85
N LYS A 23 55.02 29.34 36.09
CA LYS A 23 54.48 28.09 36.63
C LYS A 23 53.27 27.61 35.82
N ALA A 24 52.33 28.50 35.49
CA ALA A 24 51.17 28.15 34.67
C ALA A 24 51.56 27.68 33.25
N ALA A 25 52.57 28.32 32.64
CA ALA A 25 53.10 27.88 31.35
C ALA A 25 53.78 26.50 31.45
N LEU A 26 54.54 26.25 32.52
CA LEU A 26 55.18 24.96 32.78
C LEU A 26 54.14 23.85 32.99
N ASP A 27 53.11 24.10 33.81
CA ASP A 27 52.00 23.16 34.04
C ASP A 27 51.26 22.84 32.72
N ASN A 28 51.07 23.84 31.85
CA ASN A 28 50.53 23.64 30.51
C ASN A 28 51.43 22.74 29.64
N THR A 29 52.76 22.93 29.69
CA THR A 29 53.71 22.09 28.95
C THR A 29 53.69 20.64 29.40
N PHE A 30 53.58 20.39 30.71
CA PHE A 30 53.46 19.04 31.25
C PHE A 30 52.16 18.38 30.81
N ALA A 31 51.02 19.08 30.94
CA ALA A 31 49.74 18.57 30.46
C ALA A 31 49.78 18.24 28.96
N GLN A 32 50.42 19.10 28.15
CA GLN A 32 50.54 18.89 26.71
C GLN A 32 51.44 17.69 26.38
N ARG A 33 52.55 17.49 27.12
CA ARG A 33 53.44 16.34 26.96
C ARG A 33 52.68 15.03 27.16
N GLU A 34 51.96 14.91 28.28
CA GLU A 34 51.15 13.72 28.59
C GLU A 34 50.09 13.47 27.50
N HIS A 35 49.42 14.52 27.02
CA HIS A 35 48.47 14.39 25.90
C HIS A 35 49.12 13.86 24.62
N GLN A 36 50.34 14.30 24.28
CA GLN A 36 51.04 13.78 23.11
C GLN A 36 51.50 12.34 23.31
N GLU A 37 51.94 11.96 24.51
CA GLU A 37 52.30 10.57 24.84
C GLU A 37 51.09 9.64 24.69
N LEU A 38 49.91 10.03 25.20
CA LEU A 38 48.66 9.29 25.00
C LEU A 38 48.25 9.21 23.53
N ARG A 39 48.40 10.32 22.78
CA ARG A 39 48.10 10.33 21.35
C ARG A 39 49.02 9.39 20.58
N LEU A 40 50.31 9.34 20.91
CA LEU A 40 51.26 8.43 20.30
C LEU A 40 50.85 6.98 20.54
N MET A 41 50.54 6.62 21.79
CA MET A 41 50.07 5.27 22.15
C MET A 41 48.79 4.88 21.40
N ASN A 42 47.83 5.80 21.28
CA ASN A 42 46.61 5.55 20.51
C ASN A 42 46.89 5.36 19.01
N LEU A 43 47.80 6.15 18.44
CA LEU A 43 48.20 6.01 17.04
C LEU A 43 48.95 4.70 16.80
N GLU A 44 49.82 4.26 17.71
CA GLU A 44 50.47 2.96 17.63
C GLU A 44 49.45 1.83 17.63
N LEU A 45 48.43 1.90 18.49
CA LEU A 45 47.34 0.94 18.52
C LEU A 45 46.55 0.94 17.20
N GLN A 46 46.25 2.14 16.68
CA GLN A 46 45.53 2.30 15.42
C GLN A 46 46.33 1.78 14.22
N VAL A 47 47.64 2.04 14.16
CA VAL A 47 48.51 1.51 13.11
C VAL A 47 48.57 -0.02 13.19
N LYS A 48 48.63 -0.58 14.39
CA LYS A 48 48.75 -2.02 14.61
C LYS A 48 47.47 -2.79 14.29
N TYR A 49 46.30 -2.26 14.65
CA TYR A 49 45.03 -2.99 14.58
C TYR A 49 43.98 -2.37 13.67
N GLY A 50 44.07 -1.07 13.35
CA GLY A 50 43.02 -0.31 12.67
C GLY A 50 42.61 -0.91 11.32
N ALA A 51 43.59 -1.30 10.48
CA ALA A 51 43.29 -1.90 9.18
C ALA A 51 42.54 -3.24 9.30
N ASN A 52 42.86 -4.04 10.32
CA ASN A 52 42.21 -5.34 10.55
C ASN A 52 40.80 -5.16 11.08
N VAL A 53 40.61 -4.26 12.06
CA VAL A 53 39.29 -3.92 12.61
C VAL A 53 38.38 -3.34 11.52
N TRP A 54 38.90 -2.45 10.68
CA TRP A 54 38.12 -1.86 9.59
C TRP A 54 37.71 -2.89 8.55
N ARG A 55 38.61 -3.82 8.18
CA ARG A 55 38.25 -4.94 7.29
C ARG A 55 37.17 -5.84 7.88
N ALA A 56 37.26 -6.20 9.15
CA ALA A 56 36.25 -6.99 9.83
C ALA A 56 34.90 -6.25 9.91
N HIS A 57 34.94 -4.94 10.18
CA HIS A 57 33.74 -4.09 10.16
C HIS A 57 33.10 -4.07 8.77
N ASN A 58 33.87 -3.89 7.70
CA ASN A 58 33.35 -3.91 6.34
C ASN A 58 32.72 -5.27 5.98
N GLN A 59 33.34 -6.39 6.38
CA GLN A 59 32.76 -7.72 6.20
C GLN A 59 31.44 -7.87 6.95
N HIS A 60 31.36 -7.37 8.18
CA HIS A 60 30.12 -7.39 8.96
C HIS A 60 29.01 -6.59 8.28
N VAL A 61 29.31 -5.37 7.80
CA VAL A 61 28.35 -4.53 7.08
C VAL A 61 27.89 -5.20 5.78
N ASP A 62 28.81 -5.81 5.01
CA ASP A 62 28.46 -6.54 3.79
C ASP A 62 27.51 -7.73 4.06
N LEU A 63 27.73 -8.46 5.15
CA LEU A 63 26.82 -9.54 5.57
C LEU A 63 25.43 -9.01 5.95
N LEU A 64 25.36 -7.88 6.65
CA LEU A 64 24.08 -7.24 6.99
C LEU A 64 23.32 -6.82 5.74
N VAL A 65 24.00 -6.17 4.79
CA VAL A 65 23.40 -5.76 3.50
C VAL A 65 22.82 -6.96 2.76
N LYS A 66 23.60 -8.05 2.62
CA LYS A 66 23.12 -9.28 1.98
C LYS A 66 21.92 -9.91 2.70
N GLY A 67 21.89 -9.82 4.03
CA GLY A 67 20.75 -10.25 4.84
C GLY A 67 19.48 -9.47 4.49
N TYR A 68 19.57 -8.15 4.47
CA TYR A 68 18.44 -7.28 4.12
C TYR A 68 18.01 -7.43 2.65
N GLU A 69 18.94 -7.56 1.71
CA GLU A 69 18.61 -7.81 0.30
C GLU A 69 17.80 -9.10 0.12
N LYS A 70 18.20 -10.17 0.83
CA LYS A 70 17.47 -11.44 0.83
C LYS A 70 16.06 -11.29 1.40
N GLU A 71 15.92 -10.56 2.51
CA GLU A 71 14.63 -10.29 3.14
C GLU A 71 13.70 -9.51 2.20
N VAL A 72 14.21 -8.48 1.52
CA VAL A 72 13.46 -7.71 0.53
C VAL A 72 12.98 -8.58 -0.61
N VAL A 73 13.83 -9.47 -1.14
CA VAL A 73 13.45 -10.40 -2.21
C VAL A 73 12.36 -11.36 -1.73
N GLN A 74 12.47 -11.87 -0.51
CA GLN A 74 11.48 -12.77 0.08
C GLN A 74 10.11 -12.08 0.25
N LEU A 75 10.10 -10.88 0.84
CA LEU A 75 8.86 -10.10 1.01
C LEU A 75 8.21 -9.75 -0.33
N ARG A 76 9.01 -9.42 -1.35
CA ARG A 76 8.47 -9.17 -2.71
C ARG A 76 7.78 -10.41 -3.29
N ARG A 77 8.33 -11.60 -3.10
CA ARG A 77 7.70 -12.86 -3.53
C ARG A 77 6.39 -13.11 -2.79
N GLU A 78 6.36 -12.88 -1.49
CA GLU A 78 5.14 -13.04 -0.68
C GLU A 78 4.05 -12.06 -1.13
N ILE A 79 4.40 -10.81 -1.40
CA ILE A 79 3.48 -9.81 -1.95
C ILE A 79 2.93 -10.27 -3.31
N GLU A 80 3.80 -10.79 -4.18
CA GLU A 80 3.40 -11.27 -5.50
C GLU A 80 2.43 -12.47 -5.41
N GLU A 81 2.69 -13.42 -4.51
CA GLU A 81 1.83 -14.58 -4.29
C GLU A 81 0.44 -14.17 -3.76
N ILE A 82 0.39 -13.22 -2.81
CA ILE A 82 -0.86 -12.65 -2.31
C ILE A 82 -1.62 -11.95 -3.45
N ASN A 83 -0.94 -11.14 -4.25
CA ASN A 83 -1.56 -10.43 -5.37
C ASN A 83 -2.08 -11.40 -6.44
N ARG A 84 -1.34 -12.48 -6.71
CA ARG A 84 -1.76 -13.53 -7.63
C ARG A 84 -3.02 -14.23 -7.13
N THR A 85 -3.04 -14.64 -5.86
CA THR A 85 -4.21 -15.28 -5.24
C THR A 85 -5.42 -14.36 -5.26
N ARG A 86 -5.24 -13.08 -4.89
CA ARG A 86 -6.28 -12.07 -4.96
C ARG A 86 -6.83 -11.92 -6.37
N LYS A 87 -5.96 -11.85 -7.37
CA LYS A 87 -6.37 -11.72 -8.77
C LYS A 87 -7.18 -12.93 -9.24
N LEU A 88 -6.77 -14.14 -8.87
CA LEU A 88 -7.51 -15.36 -9.18
C LEU A 88 -8.93 -15.34 -8.59
N HIS A 89 -9.07 -14.99 -7.31
CA HIS A 89 -10.39 -14.89 -6.66
C HIS A 89 -11.26 -13.81 -7.31
N GLN A 90 -10.69 -12.66 -7.64
CA GLN A 90 -11.43 -11.57 -8.31
C GLN A 90 -11.92 -11.99 -9.70
N VAL A 91 -11.10 -12.70 -10.47
CA VAL A 91 -11.49 -13.17 -11.81
C VAL A 91 -12.60 -14.23 -11.71
N ALA A 92 -12.51 -15.15 -10.75
CA ALA A 92 -13.55 -16.16 -10.53
C ALA A 92 -14.89 -15.50 -10.11
N ALA A 93 -14.86 -14.58 -9.15
CA ALA A 93 -16.06 -13.84 -8.73
C ALA A 93 -16.64 -12.99 -9.87
N MET A 94 -15.79 -12.39 -10.70
CA MET A 94 -16.25 -11.61 -11.87
C MET A 94 -17.03 -12.49 -12.86
N GLN A 95 -16.56 -13.71 -13.13
CA GLN A 95 -17.28 -14.64 -14.01
C GLN A 95 -18.65 -15.02 -13.45
N GLU A 96 -18.73 -15.26 -12.13
CA GLU A 96 -19.99 -15.57 -11.46
C GLU A 96 -20.98 -14.39 -11.53
N ILE A 97 -20.51 -13.18 -11.24
CA ILE A 97 -21.31 -11.95 -11.34
C ILE A 97 -21.85 -11.77 -12.76
N GLN A 98 -21.03 -11.97 -13.79
CA GLN A 98 -21.45 -11.86 -15.19
C GLN A 98 -22.53 -12.88 -15.54
N SER A 99 -22.37 -14.14 -15.12
CA SER A 99 -23.38 -15.19 -15.33
C SER A 99 -24.71 -14.85 -14.64
N LEU A 100 -24.66 -14.36 -13.41
CA LEU A 100 -25.86 -13.93 -12.68
C LEU A 100 -26.53 -12.71 -13.31
N GLU A 101 -25.75 -11.77 -13.83
CA GLU A 101 -26.25 -10.61 -14.56
C GLU A 101 -26.97 -11.03 -15.85
N GLU A 102 -26.37 -11.93 -16.64
CA GLU A 102 -27.00 -12.50 -17.84
C GLU A 102 -28.32 -13.21 -17.52
N GLN A 103 -28.32 -14.05 -16.47
CA GLN A 103 -29.52 -14.74 -16.00
C GLN A 103 -30.60 -13.77 -15.54
N TRP A 104 -30.22 -12.73 -14.81
CA TRP A 104 -31.14 -11.69 -14.35
C TRP A 104 -31.75 -10.93 -15.53
N VAL A 105 -30.94 -10.47 -16.49
CA VAL A 105 -31.44 -9.80 -17.69
C VAL A 105 -32.38 -10.71 -18.49
N ALA A 106 -32.04 -11.99 -18.64
CA ALA A 106 -32.90 -12.95 -19.33
C ALA A 106 -34.23 -13.17 -18.61
N ALA A 107 -34.21 -13.27 -17.27
CA ALA A 107 -35.42 -13.42 -16.46
C ALA A 107 -36.32 -12.18 -16.53
N VAL A 108 -35.74 -10.98 -16.47
CA VAL A 108 -36.50 -9.71 -16.61
C VAL A 108 -37.15 -9.63 -17.99
N LYS A 109 -36.41 -9.92 -19.07
CA LYS A 109 -36.98 -9.95 -20.44
C LYS A 109 -38.11 -10.96 -20.56
N LYS A 110 -37.91 -12.18 -20.05
CA LYS A 110 -38.93 -13.23 -20.07
C LYS A 110 -40.20 -12.79 -19.32
N ASN A 111 -40.06 -12.15 -18.15
CA ASN A 111 -41.20 -11.65 -17.41
C ASN A 111 -41.95 -10.56 -18.20
N ALA A 112 -41.23 -9.63 -18.83
CA ALA A 112 -41.84 -8.60 -19.68
C ALA A 112 -42.57 -9.20 -20.89
N ASP A 113 -41.99 -10.20 -21.54
CA ASP A 113 -42.62 -10.91 -22.65
C ASP A 113 -43.90 -11.64 -22.19
N ILE A 114 -43.87 -12.30 -21.03
CA ILE A 114 -45.05 -12.96 -20.45
C ILE A 114 -46.15 -11.93 -20.15
N GLU A 115 -45.82 -10.82 -19.50
CA GLU A 115 -46.77 -9.74 -19.22
C GLU A 115 -47.42 -9.19 -20.50
N TYR A 116 -46.63 -9.01 -21.55
CA TYR A 116 -47.14 -8.59 -22.86
C TYR A 116 -48.09 -9.62 -23.48
N GLN A 117 -47.73 -10.91 -23.46
CA GLN A 117 -48.59 -11.97 -24.00
C GLN A 117 -49.88 -12.13 -23.18
N CYS A 118 -49.82 -12.02 -21.85
CA CYS A 118 -51.00 -12.04 -20.99
C CYS A 118 -51.97 -10.91 -21.36
N LYS A 119 -51.48 -9.67 -21.49
CA LYS A 119 -52.32 -8.53 -21.90
C LYS A 119 -52.95 -8.74 -23.27
N LEU A 120 -52.19 -9.25 -24.24
CA LEU A 120 -52.71 -9.53 -25.58
C LEU A 120 -53.78 -10.63 -25.56
N MET A 121 -53.62 -11.65 -24.71
CA MET A 121 -54.64 -12.69 -24.53
C MET A 121 -55.88 -12.16 -23.83
N GLU A 122 -55.73 -11.31 -22.81
CA GLU A 122 -56.83 -10.62 -22.13
C GLU A 122 -57.64 -9.75 -23.09
N GLU A 123 -56.97 -9.00 -23.97
CA GLU A 123 -57.63 -8.18 -25.01
C GLU A 123 -58.45 -9.04 -25.97
N LYS A 124 -57.86 -10.14 -26.50
CA LYS A 124 -58.55 -11.07 -27.39
C LYS A 124 -59.74 -11.78 -26.72
N LEU A 125 -59.62 -12.13 -25.44
CA LEU A 125 -60.72 -12.72 -24.68
C LEU A 125 -61.86 -11.70 -24.51
N GLY A 126 -61.55 -10.44 -24.18
CA GLY A 126 -62.54 -9.38 -24.10
C GLY A 126 -63.25 -9.10 -25.44
N GLU A 127 -62.53 -9.14 -26.56
CA GLU A 127 -63.13 -9.05 -27.91
C GLU A 127 -64.05 -10.23 -28.22
N GLY A 128 -63.65 -11.45 -27.84
CA GLY A 128 -64.46 -12.66 -27.99
C GLY A 128 -65.75 -12.62 -27.17
N GLU A 129 -65.67 -12.23 -25.90
CA GLU A 129 -66.83 -12.05 -25.02
C GLU A 129 -67.79 -10.99 -25.56
N ALA A 130 -67.28 -9.88 -26.11
CA ALA A 130 -68.10 -8.85 -26.74
C ALA A 130 -68.80 -9.36 -28.02
N ALA A 131 -68.12 -10.17 -28.84
CA ALA A 131 -68.70 -10.76 -30.03
C ALA A 131 -69.76 -11.82 -29.71
N GLU A 132 -69.55 -12.66 -28.68
CA GLU A 132 -70.54 -13.62 -28.21
C GLU A 132 -71.78 -12.91 -27.61
N GLY A 133 -71.58 -11.83 -26.84
CA GLY A 133 -72.68 -10.99 -26.35
C GLY A 133 -73.50 -10.38 -27.49
N ALA A 134 -72.84 -9.84 -28.52
CA ALA A 134 -73.53 -9.29 -29.69
C ALA A 134 -74.28 -10.34 -30.51
N GLN A 135 -73.75 -11.57 -30.62
CA GLN A 135 -74.43 -12.69 -31.27
C GLN A 135 -75.66 -13.16 -30.47
N GLN A 136 -75.58 -13.19 -29.14
CA GLN A 136 -76.72 -13.51 -28.28
C GLN A 136 -77.81 -12.43 -28.35
N GLU A 137 -77.44 -11.14 -28.40
CA GLU A 137 -78.38 -10.04 -28.61
C GLU A 137 -79.04 -10.10 -30.01
N GLN A 138 -78.27 -10.44 -31.06
CA GLN A 138 -78.82 -10.63 -32.40
C GLN A 138 -79.79 -11.82 -32.48
N GLN A 139 -79.47 -12.97 -31.88
CA GLN A 139 -80.37 -14.12 -31.81
C GLN A 139 -81.65 -13.81 -31.03
N GLN A 140 -81.55 -13.07 -29.93
CA GLN A 140 -82.72 -12.61 -29.18
C GLN A 140 -83.56 -11.59 -29.97
N SER A 141 -82.94 -10.78 -30.83
CA SER A 141 -83.66 -9.84 -31.70
C SER A 141 -84.35 -10.51 -32.90
N GLU A 142 -83.73 -11.55 -33.50
CA GLU A 142 -84.34 -12.35 -34.57
C GLU A 142 -85.48 -13.25 -34.06
N GLU A 143 -85.39 -13.78 -32.82
CA GLU A 143 -86.52 -14.47 -32.18
C GLU A 143 -87.66 -13.51 -31.77
N ALA A 144 -87.39 -12.20 -31.65
CA ALA A 144 -88.36 -11.19 -31.24
C ALA A 144 -89.08 -10.49 -32.42
N GLU A 145 -88.68 -10.71 -33.69
CA GLU A 145 -89.46 -10.25 -34.85
C GLU A 145 -90.64 -11.20 -35.12
N PRO A 146 -91.90 -10.77 -34.92
CA PRO A 146 -93.04 -11.61 -35.22
C PRO A 146 -93.22 -11.72 -36.73
N MET A 147 -93.46 -12.96 -37.19
CA MET A 147 -94.07 -13.28 -38.47
C MET A 147 -95.34 -12.43 -38.66
N VAL A 148 -95.24 -11.35 -39.45
CA VAL A 148 -96.39 -10.59 -39.94
C VAL A 148 -96.73 -11.08 -41.34
N GLU A 149 -97.99 -11.53 -41.44
CA GLU A 149 -98.77 -12.12 -42.55
C GLU A 149 -98.50 -13.60 -42.93
#